data_AF-A0A2W7MXE3-F1
#
_entry.id   AF-A0A2W7MXE3-F1
#
_cell.length_a   1.000
_cell.length_b   1.000
_cell.length_c   1.000
_cell.angle_alpha   90.00
_cell.angle_beta   90.00
_cell.angle_gamma   90.00
#
_symmetry.space_group_name_H-M   'P 1'
#
loop_
_entity.id
_entity.type
_entity.pdbx_description
1 polymer ?
#
loop_
_entity_poly.entity_id
_entity_poly.type
_entity_poly.pdbx_seq_one_letter_code
_entity_poly.pdbx_strand_id
1 'polypeptide(L)'
;MNLEGILREAGLLTFAGLAGLFRIGLLRRCDQLSRIFVENTDIRLGVEKFASKTPGVLTDGAVFLDGQSWDNQFEYACDLISLASDDGVTSSWPDRNVAKKFVSPISLDKVTRFSFEPAIHPCLLHARDLAALNLPPHRTPDYPVRYAGIGEDVRLMAFATRFLDLRVYVDTGPPWERSVPFEEDEPSTDDPDIEISFPPNKQQLQDMDHLKASVLAMRVPQSLARGRLDVESVMLRYLSQQSASARIVVSENVLAGRRRSNHTVRSELVEARRIKHITELPLAPANRQPDSRFILDLDTDDHPNASFVVRRSDLLSTWPEWTPTIRERRGAVQQVSYDEVRAANGSLAPVRFLSTGPLRGGSIAKIISRGREPERVRLSDVFDVIRPKTTRGEQWGEERVTEVTPSDISDYGEILGTSRKISVREGIFVRLEEQKLRVNDIVLALKGPVGRVGHIPMRAASEERHDWWASQSLVIIRAKRRTAAEAGRPSCDPRLLFMYLLTPLLRNHWRDIATNPRSPTIPLEEIERLALPEGLYKIGTLTDTRSGEEMAAARTAILAEFDTLRNNLLARRELDQQLDDGLAKVCKLTSDK
;
A
#
# COMPACT_ATOMS: atom_id res chain seq x y z
N MET A 1 -34.01 -27.20 9.79
CA MET A 1 -33.36 -27.03 11.10
C MET A 1 -32.42 -25.85 11.01
N ASN A 2 -32.46 -24.90 11.95
CA ASN A 2 -31.52 -23.77 11.96
C ASN A 2 -30.20 -24.19 12.62
N LEU A 3 -29.34 -24.90 11.86
CA LEU A 3 -28.09 -25.45 12.39
C LEU A 3 -27.14 -24.34 12.87
N GLU A 4 -27.09 -23.21 12.16
CA GLU A 4 -26.28 -22.04 12.57
C GLU A 4 -26.67 -21.56 13.97
N GLY A 5 -27.95 -21.31 14.20
CA GLY A 5 -28.44 -20.83 15.50
C GLY A 5 -28.07 -21.77 16.65
N ILE A 6 -28.24 -23.09 16.43
CA ILE A 6 -27.92 -24.12 17.42
C ILE A 6 -26.41 -24.16 17.72
N LEU A 7 -25.55 -24.12 16.70
CA LEU A 7 -24.10 -24.13 16.89
C LEU A 7 -23.62 -22.84 17.57
N ARG A 8 -24.22 -21.70 17.24
CA ARG A 8 -23.92 -20.41 17.87
C ARG A 8 -24.31 -20.40 19.35
N GLU A 9 -25.51 -20.86 19.69
CA GLU A 9 -25.99 -20.99 21.07
C GLU A 9 -25.12 -21.95 21.90
N ALA A 10 -24.64 -23.03 21.28
CA ALA A 10 -23.74 -23.99 21.93
C ALA A 10 -22.28 -23.53 22.02
N GLY A 11 -21.92 -22.35 21.47
CA GLY A 11 -20.54 -21.88 21.40
C GLY A 11 -19.63 -22.74 20.51
N LEU A 12 -20.21 -23.48 19.56
CA LEU A 12 -19.52 -24.39 18.65
C LEU A 12 -19.26 -23.79 17.27
N LEU A 13 -19.73 -22.57 17.01
CA LEU A 13 -19.46 -21.83 15.78
C LEU A 13 -18.06 -21.19 15.82
N THR A 14 -17.05 -22.04 15.97
CA THR A 14 -15.60 -21.73 15.97
C THR A 14 -14.90 -22.80 15.14
N PHE A 15 -13.66 -22.58 14.70
CA PHE A 15 -12.92 -23.59 13.95
C PHE A 15 -12.73 -24.90 14.71
N ALA A 16 -12.43 -24.84 16.00
CA ALA A 16 -12.33 -26.04 16.84
C ALA A 16 -13.67 -26.78 16.95
N GLY A 17 -14.78 -26.04 17.10
CA GLY A 17 -16.12 -26.62 17.17
C GLY A 17 -16.54 -27.29 15.86
N LEU A 18 -16.28 -26.63 14.72
CA LEU A 18 -16.56 -27.18 13.39
C LEU A 18 -15.63 -28.36 13.03
N ALA A 19 -14.35 -28.32 13.42
CA ALA A 19 -13.46 -29.47 13.29
C ALA A 19 -14.03 -30.68 14.05
N GLY A 20 -14.54 -30.46 15.28
CA GLY A 20 -15.24 -31.47 16.07
C GLY A 20 -16.51 -32.00 15.39
N LEU A 21 -17.30 -31.12 14.77
CA LEU A 21 -18.50 -31.47 14.00
C LEU A 21 -18.17 -32.44 12.86
N PHE A 22 -17.21 -32.08 12.00
CA PHE A 22 -16.80 -32.90 10.86
C PHE A 22 -16.15 -34.22 11.31
N ARG A 23 -15.32 -34.17 12.37
CA ARG A 23 -14.72 -35.37 12.97
C ARG A 23 -15.78 -36.36 13.47
N ILE A 24 -16.83 -35.89 14.15
CA ILE A 24 -17.94 -36.75 14.60
C ILE A 24 -18.70 -37.31 13.40
N GLY A 25 -18.95 -36.51 12.36
CA GLY A 25 -19.55 -36.97 11.12
C GLY A 25 -18.79 -38.13 10.49
N LEU A 26 -17.45 -38.03 10.39
CA LEU A 26 -16.61 -39.12 9.89
C LEU A 26 -16.71 -40.40 10.73
N LEU A 27 -16.63 -40.29 12.06
CA LEU A 27 -16.73 -41.47 12.94
C LEU A 27 -18.09 -42.17 12.84
N ARG A 28 -19.15 -41.43 12.51
CA ARG A 28 -20.52 -41.95 12.38
C ARG A 28 -20.76 -42.75 11.11
N ARG A 29 -20.03 -42.49 10.02
CA ARG A 29 -20.14 -43.25 8.78
C ARG A 29 -19.78 -44.74 8.97
N CYS A 30 -19.15 -45.08 10.09
CA CYS A 30 -18.85 -46.46 10.54
C CYS A 30 -17.99 -47.28 9.57
N ASP A 31 -17.38 -46.66 8.55
CA ASP A 31 -16.41 -47.32 7.70
C ASP A 31 -15.02 -47.33 8.36
N GLN A 32 -14.26 -48.40 8.11
CA GLN A 32 -12.94 -48.59 8.71
C GLN A 32 -11.94 -47.51 8.26
N LEU A 33 -12.06 -47.01 7.02
CA LEU A 33 -11.16 -46.01 6.47
C LEU A 33 -11.32 -44.66 7.18
N SER A 34 -12.55 -44.22 7.46
CA SER A 34 -12.81 -42.99 8.22
C SER A 34 -12.25 -43.07 9.64
N ARG A 35 -12.31 -44.24 10.30
CA ARG A 35 -11.72 -44.41 11.65
C ARG A 35 -10.21 -44.33 11.62
N ILE A 36 -9.56 -45.06 10.71
CA ILE A 36 -8.10 -45.00 10.53
C ILE A 36 -7.66 -43.58 10.18
N PHE A 37 -8.39 -42.90 9.29
CA PHE A 37 -8.11 -41.51 8.94
C PHE A 37 -8.18 -40.58 10.15
N VAL A 38 -9.24 -40.68 10.97
CA VAL A 38 -9.39 -39.84 12.17
C VAL A 38 -8.27 -40.12 13.17
N GLU A 39 -7.93 -41.38 13.40
CA GLU A 39 -6.83 -41.76 14.30
C GLU A 39 -5.47 -41.24 13.81
N ASN A 40 -5.14 -41.44 12.53
CA ASN A 40 -3.91 -40.96 11.94
C ASN A 40 -3.84 -39.42 11.94
N THR A 41 -4.96 -38.76 11.62
CA THR A 41 -5.04 -37.29 11.64
C THR A 41 -4.89 -36.73 13.06
N ASP A 42 -5.53 -37.36 14.06
CA ASP A 42 -5.41 -36.97 15.46
C ASP A 42 -3.95 -37.10 15.94
N ILE A 43 -3.27 -38.21 15.60
CA ILE A 43 -1.85 -38.43 15.92
C ILE A 43 -0.97 -37.38 15.22
N ARG A 44 -1.17 -37.20 13.91
CA ARG A 44 -0.35 -36.33 13.06
C ARG A 44 -0.47 -34.86 13.44
N LEU A 45 -1.66 -34.40 13.82
CA LEU A 45 -1.93 -33.01 14.21
C LEU A 45 -1.87 -32.78 15.73
N GLY A 46 -1.50 -33.80 16.51
CA GLY A 46 -1.45 -33.73 17.97
C GLY A 46 -2.77 -33.29 18.59
N VAL A 47 -3.90 -33.77 18.05
CA VAL A 47 -5.24 -33.42 18.53
C VAL A 47 -5.51 -34.25 19.78
N GLU A 48 -5.62 -33.61 20.94
CA GLU A 48 -6.16 -34.28 22.12
C GLU A 48 -7.57 -34.79 21.83
N LYS A 49 -7.95 -35.94 22.38
CA LYS A 49 -9.30 -36.50 22.19
C LYS A 49 -10.35 -35.43 22.45
N PHE A 50 -11.01 -34.99 21.38
CA PHE A 50 -11.94 -33.87 21.41
C PHE A 50 -13.10 -34.16 22.38
N ALA A 51 -13.07 -33.51 23.55
CA ALA A 51 -14.07 -33.62 24.59
C ALA A 51 -15.02 -32.41 24.51
N SER A 52 -16.04 -32.50 23.65
CA SER A 52 -17.10 -31.49 23.65
C SER A 52 -18.01 -31.64 24.87
N LYS A 53 -18.41 -30.51 25.46
CA LYS A 53 -19.44 -30.47 26.52
C LYS A 53 -20.83 -30.82 25.99
N THR A 54 -21.03 -30.74 24.69
CA THR A 54 -22.33 -30.91 24.00
C THR A 54 -22.21 -31.87 22.81
N PRO A 55 -21.81 -33.14 23.03
CA PRO A 55 -21.62 -34.10 21.93
C PRO A 55 -22.91 -34.37 21.15
N GLY A 56 -24.08 -34.25 21.79
CA GLY A 56 -25.38 -34.37 21.13
C GLY A 56 -25.59 -33.34 20.01
N VAL A 57 -25.24 -32.07 20.25
CA VAL A 57 -25.40 -31.00 19.24
C VAL A 57 -24.55 -31.26 18.00
N LEU A 58 -23.29 -31.68 18.20
CA LEU A 58 -22.40 -32.03 17.09
C LEU A 58 -22.89 -33.28 16.35
N THR A 59 -23.43 -34.25 17.10
CA THR A 59 -23.99 -35.48 16.53
C THR A 59 -25.19 -35.15 15.65
N ASP A 60 -26.13 -34.32 16.10
CA ASP A 60 -27.32 -33.90 15.36
C ASP A 60 -26.95 -33.03 14.14
N GLY A 61 -25.99 -32.12 14.30
CA GLY A 61 -25.45 -31.34 13.20
C GLY A 61 -24.81 -32.22 12.11
N ALA A 62 -24.07 -33.26 12.50
CA ALA A 62 -23.50 -34.21 11.56
C ALA A 62 -24.58 -35.00 10.81
N VAL A 63 -25.65 -35.46 11.49
CA VAL A 63 -26.80 -36.10 10.80
C VAL A 63 -27.37 -35.16 9.74
N PHE A 64 -27.57 -33.91 10.13
CA PHE A 64 -28.19 -32.94 9.25
C PHE A 64 -27.39 -32.75 7.97
N LEU A 65 -26.07 -32.59 8.10
CA LEU A 65 -25.17 -32.41 6.97
C LEU A 65 -25.08 -33.67 6.10
N ASP A 66 -24.98 -34.87 6.69
CA ASP A 66 -24.96 -36.13 5.93
C ASP A 66 -26.30 -36.42 5.23
N GLY A 67 -27.41 -35.86 5.73
CA GLY A 67 -28.73 -35.97 5.10
C GLY A 67 -28.95 -35.04 3.89
N GLN A 68 -27.98 -34.17 3.56
CA GLN A 68 -28.07 -33.27 2.40
C GLN A 68 -27.54 -33.92 1.13
N SER A 69 -27.90 -33.37 -0.04
CA SER A 69 -27.15 -33.66 -1.27
C SER A 69 -25.70 -33.16 -1.13
N TRP A 70 -24.77 -33.75 -1.88
CA TRP A 70 -23.35 -33.36 -1.81
C TRP A 70 -23.12 -31.86 -2.06
N ASP A 71 -23.81 -31.28 -3.05
CA ASP A 71 -23.75 -29.83 -3.30
C ASP A 71 -24.24 -29.04 -2.08
N ASN A 72 -25.41 -29.36 -1.54
CA ASN A 72 -25.94 -28.65 -0.37
C ASN A 72 -25.06 -28.84 0.86
N GLN A 73 -24.50 -30.04 1.06
CA GLN A 73 -23.57 -30.34 2.14
C GLN A 73 -22.31 -29.46 2.04
N PHE A 74 -21.76 -29.32 0.83
CA PHE A 74 -20.62 -28.44 0.56
C PHE A 74 -20.96 -26.97 0.83
N GLU A 75 -22.11 -26.49 0.34
CA GLU A 75 -22.55 -25.11 0.55
C GLU A 75 -22.74 -24.80 2.04
N TYR A 76 -23.44 -25.67 2.78
CA TYR A 76 -23.63 -25.51 4.22
C TYR A 76 -22.31 -25.54 4.99
N ALA A 77 -21.36 -26.42 4.61
CA ALA A 77 -20.06 -26.45 5.24
C ALA A 77 -19.29 -25.14 5.00
N CYS A 78 -19.30 -24.61 3.77
CA CYS A 78 -18.65 -23.33 3.46
C CYS A 78 -19.28 -22.15 4.20
N ASP A 79 -20.62 -22.12 4.31
CA ASP A 79 -21.35 -21.09 5.06
C ASP A 79 -21.00 -21.14 6.55
N LEU A 80 -21.01 -22.32 7.17
CA LEU A 80 -20.64 -22.50 8.56
C LEU A 80 -19.20 -22.07 8.84
N ILE A 81 -18.26 -22.46 7.97
CA ILE A 81 -16.85 -22.07 8.09
C ILE A 81 -16.69 -20.56 7.98
N SER A 82 -17.39 -19.93 7.02
CA SER A 82 -17.35 -18.48 6.84
C SER A 82 -17.88 -17.74 8.07
N LEU A 83 -18.96 -18.26 8.68
CA LEU A 83 -19.54 -17.71 9.90
C LEU A 83 -18.64 -17.89 11.14
N ALA A 84 -17.90 -18.99 11.22
CA ALA A 84 -16.98 -19.26 12.32
C ALA A 84 -15.69 -18.42 12.28
N SER A 85 -15.40 -17.78 11.14
CA SER A 85 -14.27 -16.85 11.02
C SER A 85 -14.63 -15.40 11.33
N ASP A 86 -15.92 -15.06 11.34
CA ASP A 86 -16.42 -13.69 11.42
C ASP A 86 -16.36 -13.09 12.85
N ASP A 87 -15.35 -13.49 13.65
CA ASP A 87 -15.06 -13.04 15.02
C ASP A 87 -14.67 -11.54 15.11
N GLY A 88 -14.82 -10.79 14.02
CA GLY A 88 -14.70 -9.33 13.96
C GLY A 88 -13.27 -8.78 14.03
N VAL A 89 -12.28 -9.62 14.33
CA VAL A 89 -10.88 -9.23 14.54
C VAL A 89 -9.96 -9.60 13.37
N THR A 90 -10.23 -10.71 12.68
CA THR A 90 -9.37 -11.27 11.63
C THR A 90 -10.03 -11.17 10.26
N SER A 91 -9.28 -10.59 9.32
CA SER A 91 -9.51 -10.55 7.87
C SER A 91 -10.86 -11.01 7.31
N SER A 92 -11.68 -10.07 6.81
CA SER A 92 -12.84 -10.37 5.97
C SER A 92 -12.46 -11.37 4.87
N TRP A 93 -13.18 -12.49 4.82
CA TRP A 93 -13.01 -13.50 3.78
C TRP A 93 -13.21 -12.87 2.41
N PRO A 94 -12.50 -13.37 1.37
CA PRO A 94 -12.88 -13.01 0.02
C PRO A 94 -14.33 -13.44 -0.18
N ASP A 95 -15.17 -12.50 -0.62
CA ASP A 95 -16.53 -12.83 -1.06
C ASP A 95 -16.46 -14.05 -1.99
N ARG A 96 -17.48 -14.90 -1.97
CA ARG A 96 -17.53 -16.12 -2.76
C ARG A 96 -17.19 -15.90 -4.22
N ASN A 97 -17.65 -14.79 -4.81
CA ASN A 97 -17.34 -14.45 -6.19
C ASN A 97 -15.85 -14.11 -6.37
N VAL A 98 -15.26 -13.43 -5.38
CA VAL A 98 -13.83 -13.15 -5.33
C VAL A 98 -13.04 -14.46 -5.20
N ALA A 99 -13.41 -15.34 -4.27
CA ALA A 99 -12.75 -16.65 -4.09
C ALA A 99 -12.78 -17.49 -5.37
N LYS A 100 -13.92 -17.57 -6.08
CA LYS A 100 -14.01 -18.23 -7.39
C LYS A 100 -13.06 -17.61 -8.43
N LYS A 101 -12.93 -16.28 -8.45
CA LYS A 101 -12.00 -15.56 -9.35
C LYS A 101 -10.52 -15.82 -9.01
N PHE A 102 -10.19 -16.14 -7.76
CA PHE A 102 -8.82 -16.53 -7.39
C PHE A 102 -8.43 -17.87 -8.00
N VAL A 103 -9.37 -18.81 -8.14
CA VAL A 103 -9.10 -20.19 -8.54
C VAL A 103 -9.41 -20.49 -10.00
N SER A 104 -10.29 -19.72 -10.65
CA SER A 104 -10.66 -19.93 -12.05
C SER A 104 -9.52 -19.94 -13.08
N PRO A 105 -8.40 -19.18 -12.90
CA PRO A 105 -7.30 -19.20 -13.86
C PRO A 105 -6.34 -20.39 -13.71
N ILE A 106 -6.51 -21.19 -12.65
CA ILE A 106 -5.60 -22.27 -12.33
C ILE A 106 -5.92 -23.46 -13.23
N SER A 107 -4.90 -23.95 -13.93
CA SER A 107 -5.01 -25.18 -14.70
C SER A 107 -5.18 -26.36 -13.76
N LEU A 108 -6.16 -27.21 -14.05
CA LEU A 108 -6.59 -28.31 -13.17
C LEU A 108 -5.60 -29.47 -13.10
N ASP A 109 -4.56 -29.46 -13.92
CA ASP A 109 -3.43 -30.39 -13.91
C ASP A 109 -2.32 -29.97 -12.94
N LYS A 110 -2.39 -28.76 -12.37
CA LYS A 110 -1.36 -28.20 -11.49
C LYS A 110 -1.61 -28.49 -10.02
N VAL A 111 -0.55 -28.79 -9.29
CA VAL A 111 -0.56 -28.86 -7.82
C VAL A 111 -0.68 -27.45 -7.26
N THR A 112 -1.77 -27.19 -6.56
CA THR A 112 -2.07 -25.88 -5.97
C THR A 112 -1.99 -25.94 -4.46
N ARG A 113 -1.16 -25.09 -3.86
CA ARG A 113 -1.08 -24.93 -2.41
C ARG A 113 -1.81 -23.67 -1.96
N PHE A 114 -2.68 -23.79 -0.98
CA PHE A 114 -3.40 -22.69 -0.34
C PHE A 114 -2.85 -22.45 1.06
N SER A 115 -2.62 -21.20 1.42
CA SER A 115 -1.97 -20.83 2.67
C SER A 115 -2.81 -19.84 3.49
N PHE A 116 -2.94 -20.13 4.80
CA PHE A 116 -3.68 -19.40 5.84
C PHE A 116 -5.21 -19.56 5.81
N GLU A 117 -5.86 -19.23 6.93
CA GLU A 117 -7.31 -19.28 7.15
C GLU A 117 -8.15 -18.67 6.01
N PRO A 118 -7.91 -17.44 5.50
CA PRO A 118 -8.77 -16.86 4.48
C PRO A 118 -8.70 -17.58 3.11
N ALA A 119 -7.74 -18.50 2.96
CA ALA A 119 -7.59 -19.36 1.79
C ALA A 119 -8.45 -20.63 1.84
N ILE A 120 -9.11 -20.93 2.96
CA ILE A 120 -9.95 -22.13 3.10
C ILE A 120 -11.05 -22.16 2.03
N HIS A 121 -11.81 -21.08 1.86
CA HIS A 121 -12.89 -21.07 0.87
C HIS A 121 -12.42 -21.26 -0.58
N PRO A 122 -11.42 -20.50 -1.09
CA PRO A 122 -10.91 -20.78 -2.43
C PRO A 122 -10.30 -22.18 -2.54
N CYS A 123 -9.66 -22.71 -1.49
CA CYS A 123 -9.16 -24.09 -1.46
C CYS A 123 -10.29 -25.12 -1.65
N LEU A 124 -11.36 -25.01 -0.87
CA LEU A 124 -12.52 -25.91 -0.95
C LEU A 124 -13.22 -25.81 -2.32
N LEU A 125 -13.39 -24.60 -2.86
CA LEU A 125 -13.98 -24.39 -4.18
C LEU A 125 -13.14 -25.04 -5.29
N HIS A 126 -11.81 -24.87 -5.25
CA HIS A 126 -10.91 -25.48 -6.23
C HIS A 126 -10.93 -27.01 -6.14
N ALA A 127 -10.88 -27.55 -4.92
CA ALA A 127 -10.96 -29.00 -4.69
C ALA A 127 -12.30 -29.59 -5.16
N ARG A 128 -13.40 -28.87 -4.97
CA ARG A 128 -14.73 -29.25 -5.45
C ARG A 128 -14.78 -29.28 -6.98
N ASP A 129 -14.28 -28.25 -7.62
CA ASP A 129 -14.25 -28.15 -9.08
C ASP A 129 -13.39 -29.28 -9.69
N LEU A 130 -12.30 -29.67 -9.02
CA LEU A 130 -11.49 -30.84 -9.37
C LEU A 130 -12.26 -32.17 -9.19
N ALA A 131 -12.96 -32.35 -8.07
CA ALA A 131 -13.76 -33.54 -7.81
C ALA A 131 -14.86 -33.73 -8.85
N ALA A 132 -15.51 -32.64 -9.29
CA ALA A 132 -16.59 -32.67 -10.28
C ALA A 132 -16.13 -33.17 -11.67
N LEU A 133 -14.83 -33.09 -11.99
CA LEU A 133 -14.30 -33.51 -13.29
C LEU A 133 -14.13 -35.02 -13.43
N ASN A 134 -14.22 -35.79 -12.32
CA ASN A 134 -14.00 -37.24 -12.29
C ASN A 134 -12.71 -37.66 -13.04
N LEU A 135 -11.63 -36.89 -12.88
CA LEU A 135 -10.38 -37.18 -13.57
C LEU A 135 -9.83 -38.54 -13.11
N PRO A 136 -9.31 -39.37 -14.03
CA PRO A 136 -8.75 -40.66 -13.68
C PRO A 136 -7.57 -40.48 -12.71
N PRO A 137 -7.40 -41.38 -11.72
CA PRO A 137 -6.37 -41.24 -10.68
C PRO A 137 -4.93 -41.17 -11.24
N HIS A 138 -4.67 -41.71 -12.43
CA HIS A 138 -3.36 -41.67 -13.08
C HIS A 138 -3.04 -40.34 -13.81
N ARG A 139 -4.01 -39.42 -13.92
CA ARG A 139 -3.81 -38.11 -14.59
C ARG A 139 -3.60 -36.96 -13.63
N THR A 140 -3.86 -37.17 -12.35
CA THR A 140 -3.70 -36.15 -11.31
C THR A 140 -2.76 -36.68 -10.25
N PRO A 141 -1.85 -35.87 -9.70
CA PRO A 141 -1.14 -36.24 -8.49
C PRO A 141 -2.13 -36.67 -7.40
N ASP A 142 -1.69 -37.48 -6.44
CA ASP A 142 -2.58 -38.05 -5.42
C ASP A 142 -3.33 -36.97 -4.63
N TYR A 143 -2.70 -35.81 -4.49
CA TYR A 143 -3.25 -34.62 -3.86
C TYR A 143 -2.96 -33.38 -4.72
N PRO A 144 -3.86 -33.05 -5.67
CA PRO A 144 -3.69 -31.86 -6.53
C PRO A 144 -3.90 -30.55 -5.75
N VAL A 145 -4.50 -30.62 -4.55
CA VAL A 145 -4.73 -29.48 -3.68
C VAL A 145 -4.03 -29.70 -2.34
N ARG A 146 -3.28 -28.70 -1.90
CA ARG A 146 -2.63 -28.66 -0.59
C ARG A 146 -3.13 -27.47 0.21
N TYR A 147 -3.21 -27.61 1.53
CA TYR A 147 -3.56 -26.54 2.45
C TYR A 147 -2.55 -26.45 3.59
N ALA A 148 -2.02 -25.25 3.85
CA ALA A 148 -1.11 -24.96 4.95
C ALA A 148 -1.67 -23.82 5.80
N GLY A 149 -1.99 -24.10 7.06
CA GLY A 149 -2.63 -23.17 7.99
C GLY A 149 -1.74 -22.79 9.17
N ILE A 150 -2.32 -22.05 10.12
CA ILE A 150 -1.70 -21.82 11.42
C ILE A 150 -2.75 -21.99 12.53
N GLY A 151 -2.71 -23.14 13.21
CA GLY A 151 -3.57 -23.41 14.37
C GLY A 151 -4.78 -24.27 14.04
N GLU A 152 -5.97 -23.83 14.47
CA GLU A 152 -7.20 -24.62 14.39
C GLU A 152 -7.77 -24.75 12.96
N ASP A 153 -7.38 -23.84 12.05
CA ASP A 153 -7.70 -23.91 10.62
C ASP A 153 -7.16 -25.19 9.96
N VAL A 154 -5.97 -25.65 10.38
CA VAL A 154 -5.36 -26.91 9.92
C VAL A 154 -6.25 -28.10 10.27
N ARG A 155 -6.71 -28.18 11.52
CA ARG A 155 -7.59 -29.28 12.00
C ARG A 155 -8.95 -29.23 11.31
N LEU A 156 -9.52 -28.04 11.21
CA LEU A 156 -10.76 -27.80 10.48
C LEU A 156 -10.66 -28.32 9.05
N MET A 157 -9.62 -27.93 8.32
CA MET A 157 -9.43 -28.35 6.93
C MET A 157 -9.22 -29.85 6.79
N ALA A 158 -8.46 -30.49 7.70
CA ALA A 158 -8.23 -31.92 7.63
C ALA A 158 -9.52 -32.73 7.76
N PHE A 159 -10.40 -32.37 8.69
CA PHE A 159 -11.68 -33.07 8.85
C PHE A 159 -12.74 -32.63 7.84
N ALA A 160 -12.83 -31.34 7.52
CA ALA A 160 -13.83 -30.83 6.57
C ALA A 160 -13.63 -31.40 5.17
N THR A 161 -12.40 -31.42 4.67
CA THR A 161 -12.10 -31.93 3.31
C THR A 161 -12.40 -33.41 3.20
N ARG A 162 -12.04 -34.22 4.21
CA ARG A 162 -12.40 -35.65 4.23
C ARG A 162 -13.90 -35.87 4.38
N PHE A 163 -14.58 -35.07 5.21
CA PHE A 163 -16.04 -35.17 5.38
C PHE A 163 -16.79 -34.88 4.08
N LEU A 164 -16.31 -33.92 3.29
CA LEU A 164 -16.84 -33.54 1.98
C LEU A 164 -16.34 -34.41 0.81
N ASP A 165 -15.51 -35.42 1.10
CA ASP A 165 -14.85 -36.28 0.11
C ASP A 165 -14.01 -35.52 -0.94
N LEU A 166 -13.28 -34.52 -0.46
CA LEU A 166 -12.37 -33.69 -1.27
C LEU A 166 -10.92 -34.17 -1.11
N ARG A 167 -10.19 -34.24 -2.23
CA ARG A 167 -8.77 -34.64 -2.28
C ARG A 167 -7.86 -33.46 -1.95
N VAL A 168 -7.79 -33.11 -0.67
CA VAL A 168 -6.92 -32.05 -0.15
C VAL A 168 -5.92 -32.62 0.84
N TYR A 169 -4.64 -32.37 0.63
CA TYR A 169 -3.59 -32.67 1.60
C TYR A 169 -3.41 -31.49 2.55
N VAL A 170 -3.46 -31.74 3.85
CA VAL A 170 -3.26 -30.70 4.87
C VAL A 170 -1.86 -30.81 5.45
N ASP A 171 -1.05 -29.78 5.22
CA ASP A 171 0.32 -29.65 5.73
C ASP A 171 0.30 -29.44 7.25
N THR A 172 1.29 -30.03 7.92
CA THR A 172 1.49 -29.96 9.37
C THR A 172 2.39 -28.81 9.82
N GLY A 173 3.21 -28.30 8.89
CA GLY A 173 4.13 -27.20 9.14
C GLY A 173 3.47 -25.84 8.90
N PRO A 174 4.13 -24.74 9.34
CA PRO A 174 3.69 -23.41 9.01
C PRO A 174 3.73 -23.16 7.49
N PRO A 175 2.99 -22.17 6.96
CA PRO A 175 2.82 -21.98 5.52
C PRO A 175 4.11 -21.81 4.70
N TRP A 176 5.19 -21.32 5.30
CA TRP A 176 6.49 -21.13 4.65
C TRP A 176 7.46 -22.30 4.89
N GLU A 177 7.03 -23.36 5.57
CA GLU A 177 7.78 -24.61 5.68
C GLU A 177 7.20 -25.69 4.78
N ARG A 178 8.08 -26.57 4.32
CA ARG A 178 7.69 -27.77 3.59
C ARG A 178 7.38 -28.85 4.61
N SER A 179 6.22 -29.48 4.49
CA SER A 179 5.95 -30.69 5.28
C SER A 179 6.91 -31.79 4.87
N VAL A 180 7.60 -32.37 5.86
CA VAL A 180 8.34 -33.61 5.69
C VAL A 180 7.30 -34.73 5.55
N PRO A 181 7.40 -35.61 4.54
CA PRO A 181 6.47 -36.72 4.39
C PRO A 181 6.51 -37.61 5.65
N PHE A 182 5.33 -38.01 6.12
CA PHE A 182 5.12 -38.83 7.31
C PHE A 182 5.25 -40.32 6.99
N GLU A 183 4.94 -40.76 5.76
CA GLU A 183 4.97 -42.16 5.31
C GLU A 183 5.49 -42.30 3.87
N GLU A 184 5.99 -43.49 3.49
CA GLU A 184 6.51 -43.79 2.13
C GLU A 184 5.44 -43.65 1.02
N ASP A 185 4.14 -43.62 1.40
CA ASP A 185 2.99 -43.47 0.50
C ASP A 185 2.37 -42.05 0.55
N GLU A 186 2.92 -41.12 1.34
CA GLU A 186 2.48 -39.71 1.28
C GLU A 186 3.02 -39.03 0.02
N PRO A 187 2.27 -38.06 -0.55
CA PRO A 187 2.61 -37.47 -1.84
C PRO A 187 4.04 -36.94 -1.86
N SER A 188 4.66 -37.17 -3.02
CA SER A 188 5.96 -36.64 -3.42
C SER A 188 6.19 -35.21 -2.93
N THR A 189 7.41 -34.94 -2.47
CA THR A 189 7.93 -33.64 -2.01
C THR A 189 7.96 -32.56 -3.09
N ASP A 190 7.28 -32.78 -4.22
CA ASP A 190 7.26 -31.86 -5.34
C ASP A 190 6.71 -30.50 -4.90
N ASP A 191 7.45 -29.47 -5.29
CA ASP A 191 7.06 -28.10 -5.04
C ASP A 191 5.73 -27.83 -5.75
N PRO A 192 4.79 -27.09 -5.12
CA PRO A 192 3.53 -26.77 -5.77
C PRO A 192 3.79 -25.98 -7.06
N ASP A 193 3.03 -26.22 -8.12
CA ASP A 193 3.13 -25.44 -9.35
C ASP A 193 2.68 -23.99 -9.13
N ILE A 194 1.70 -23.81 -8.24
CA ILE A 194 1.16 -22.52 -7.85
C ILE A 194 0.84 -22.46 -6.36
N GLU A 195 1.23 -21.36 -5.72
CA GLU A 195 0.89 -21.08 -4.33
C GLU A 195 -0.06 -19.88 -4.20
N ILE A 196 -1.13 -20.04 -3.44
CA ILE A 196 -2.14 -19.01 -3.19
C ILE A 196 -2.20 -18.71 -1.70
N SER A 197 -1.82 -17.50 -1.31
CA SER A 197 -1.62 -17.16 0.10
C SER A 197 -2.41 -15.92 0.53
N PHE A 198 -2.99 -16.00 1.73
CA PHE A 198 -3.73 -14.90 2.36
C PHE A 198 -3.20 -14.63 3.77
N PRO A 199 -1.95 -14.16 3.92
CA PRO A 199 -1.37 -13.91 5.23
C PRO A 199 -2.22 -12.91 6.04
N PRO A 200 -2.32 -13.10 7.36
CA PRO A 200 -3.07 -12.21 8.24
C PRO A 200 -2.43 -10.82 8.26
N ASN A 201 -3.24 -9.78 8.04
CA ASN A 201 -2.81 -8.39 8.06
C ASN A 201 -2.45 -7.95 9.50
N LYS A 202 -1.38 -7.15 9.66
CA LYS A 202 -0.94 -6.53 10.93
C LYS A 202 -0.55 -7.50 12.06
N GLN A 203 -0.65 -8.82 11.87
CA GLN A 203 -0.23 -9.80 12.87
C GLN A 203 1.30 -9.83 12.98
N GLN A 204 1.81 -9.71 14.19
CA GLN A 204 3.25 -9.70 14.46
C GLN A 204 3.67 -11.08 14.98
N LEU A 205 4.85 -11.53 14.55
CA LEU A 205 5.40 -12.81 15.00
C LEU A 205 5.68 -12.88 16.51
N GLN A 206 5.83 -11.73 17.18
CA GLN A 206 5.99 -11.71 18.63
C GLN A 206 4.79 -12.30 19.38
N ASP A 207 3.61 -12.25 18.76
CA ASP A 207 2.36 -12.79 19.30
C ASP A 207 2.21 -14.30 19.00
N MET A 208 3.19 -14.90 18.30
CA MET A 208 3.15 -16.29 17.81
C MET A 208 4.43 -17.04 18.18
N ASP A 209 4.60 -17.36 19.47
CA ASP A 209 5.82 -18.00 19.99
C ASP A 209 6.18 -19.31 19.26
N HIS A 210 5.18 -20.11 18.90
CA HIS A 210 5.36 -21.38 18.20
C HIS A 210 5.98 -21.24 16.80
N LEU A 211 5.94 -20.05 16.19
CA LEU A 211 6.49 -19.80 14.85
C LEU A 211 7.90 -19.21 14.86
N LYS A 212 8.40 -18.79 16.03
CA LYS A 212 9.70 -18.09 16.13
C LYS A 212 10.85 -18.96 15.61
N ALA A 213 10.89 -20.24 15.99
CA ALA A 213 11.93 -21.17 15.55
C ALA A 213 11.94 -21.33 14.02
N SER A 214 10.75 -21.50 13.44
CA SER A 214 10.54 -21.64 12.01
C SER A 214 11.05 -20.41 11.22
N VAL A 215 10.67 -19.22 11.66
CA VAL A 215 11.10 -17.97 10.99
C VAL A 215 12.62 -17.76 11.11
N LEU A 216 13.23 -18.15 12.24
CA LEU A 216 14.68 -18.09 12.40
C LEU A 216 15.39 -19.06 11.45
N ALA A 217 14.80 -20.22 11.15
CA ALA A 217 15.33 -21.18 10.18
C ALA A 217 15.37 -20.62 8.75
N MET A 218 14.47 -19.69 8.40
CA MET A 218 14.49 -18.98 7.11
C MET A 218 15.67 -17.99 6.93
N ARG A 219 16.59 -17.93 7.89
CA ARG A 219 17.79 -17.07 7.88
C ARG A 219 17.46 -15.59 7.60
N VAL A 220 16.36 -15.11 8.18
CA VAL A 220 15.99 -13.69 8.07
C VAL A 220 17.07 -12.84 8.76
N PRO A 221 17.54 -11.72 8.15
CA PRO A 221 18.55 -10.87 8.76
C PRO A 221 18.23 -10.55 10.23
N GLN A 222 19.20 -10.71 11.13
CA GLN A 222 18.98 -10.50 12.59
C GLN A 222 18.43 -9.11 12.94
N SER A 223 18.67 -8.10 12.10
CA SER A 223 18.07 -6.77 12.24
C SER A 223 16.54 -6.75 12.14
N LEU A 224 15.95 -7.78 11.53
CA LEU A 224 14.52 -8.00 11.38
C LEU A 224 13.97 -8.95 12.46
N ALA A 225 14.80 -9.88 12.95
CA ALA A 225 14.46 -10.89 13.97
C ALA A 225 14.14 -10.33 15.37
N ARG A 226 14.34 -9.02 15.63
CA ARG A 226 13.99 -8.36 16.90
C ARG A 226 12.46 -8.17 17.10
N GLY A 227 11.66 -9.18 16.75
CA GLY A 227 10.23 -9.26 17.08
C GLY A 227 9.29 -8.36 16.28
N ARG A 228 9.76 -7.66 15.24
CA ARG A 228 8.95 -6.68 14.48
C ARG A 228 8.57 -7.11 13.06
N LEU A 229 8.82 -8.37 12.72
CA LEU A 229 8.41 -8.95 11.44
C LEU A 229 6.92 -9.28 11.49
N ASP A 230 6.18 -8.71 10.53
CA ASP A 230 4.82 -9.12 10.22
C ASP A 230 4.82 -10.39 9.36
N VAL A 231 3.74 -11.17 9.51
CA VAL A 231 3.56 -12.46 8.81
C VAL A 231 3.56 -12.27 7.28
N GLU A 232 2.99 -11.17 6.78
CA GLU A 232 2.97 -10.85 5.35
C GLU A 232 4.39 -10.73 4.76
N SER A 233 5.30 -10.04 5.47
CA SER A 233 6.70 -9.90 5.08
C SER A 233 7.46 -11.24 5.07
N VAL A 234 7.18 -12.12 6.04
CA VAL A 234 7.78 -13.47 6.08
C VAL A 234 7.34 -14.28 4.87
N MET A 235 6.02 -14.27 4.60
CA MET A 235 5.45 -15.03 3.51
C MET A 235 5.96 -14.54 2.15
N LEU A 236 6.02 -13.23 1.93
CA LEU A 236 6.56 -12.66 0.69
C LEU A 236 8.03 -13.01 0.47
N ARG A 237 8.83 -13.03 1.53
CA ARG A 237 10.23 -13.46 1.45
C ARG A 237 10.35 -14.94 1.10
N TYR A 238 9.52 -15.79 1.71
CA TYR A 238 9.47 -17.21 1.36
C TYR A 238 9.12 -17.39 -0.12
N LEU A 239 8.04 -16.75 -0.57
CA LEU A 239 7.56 -16.85 -1.95
C LEU A 239 8.57 -16.28 -2.96
N SER A 240 9.30 -15.22 -2.63
CA SER A 240 10.33 -14.67 -3.52
C SER A 240 11.51 -15.61 -3.74
N GLN A 241 11.68 -16.63 -2.88
CA GLN A 241 12.72 -17.65 -2.96
C GLN A 241 12.26 -18.98 -3.56
N GLN A 242 10.95 -19.19 -3.74
CA GLN A 242 10.41 -20.44 -4.31
C GLN A 242 10.27 -20.35 -5.82
N SER A 243 10.70 -21.35 -6.59
CA SER A 243 10.58 -21.29 -8.05
C SER A 243 9.14 -21.38 -8.60
N ALA A 244 8.20 -21.84 -7.76
CA ALA A 244 6.78 -21.91 -8.05
C ALA A 244 6.15 -20.54 -8.34
N SER A 245 5.15 -20.52 -9.23
CA SER A 245 4.31 -19.31 -9.38
C SER A 245 3.51 -19.04 -8.11
N ALA A 246 3.23 -17.78 -7.79
CA ALA A 246 2.49 -17.47 -6.57
C ALA A 246 1.50 -16.33 -6.75
N ARG A 247 0.41 -16.38 -5.99
CA ARG A 247 -0.56 -15.30 -5.83
C ARG A 247 -0.73 -15.03 -4.35
N ILE A 248 -0.47 -13.80 -3.94
CA ILE A 248 -0.53 -13.42 -2.53
C ILE A 248 -1.33 -12.14 -2.33
N VAL A 249 -2.19 -12.15 -1.32
CA VAL A 249 -2.91 -10.96 -0.86
C VAL A 249 -2.11 -10.27 0.23
N VAL A 250 -1.85 -8.98 0.08
CA VAL A 250 -1.05 -8.19 1.02
C VAL A 250 -1.68 -6.83 1.31
N SER A 251 -1.32 -6.26 2.45
CA SER A 251 -1.70 -4.91 2.85
C SER A 251 -0.84 -3.83 2.19
N GLU A 252 -1.36 -2.59 2.16
CA GLU A 252 -0.60 -1.41 1.72
C GLU A 252 0.69 -1.21 2.51
N ASN A 253 0.70 -1.61 3.79
CA ASN A 253 1.88 -1.46 4.65
C ASN A 253 3.07 -2.21 4.08
N VAL A 254 2.88 -3.39 3.51
CA VAL A 254 4.00 -4.15 2.94
C VAL A 254 4.47 -3.50 1.64
N LEU A 255 3.55 -2.97 0.82
CA LEU A 255 3.87 -2.36 -0.48
C LEU A 255 4.49 -0.95 -0.40
N ALA A 256 4.13 -0.13 0.58
CA ALA A 256 4.60 1.26 0.70
C ALA A 256 5.11 1.64 2.09
N GLY A 257 4.94 0.77 3.10
CA GLY A 257 5.32 1.08 4.47
C GLY A 257 6.82 1.30 4.64
N ARG A 258 7.16 2.18 5.59
CA ARG A 258 8.54 2.60 5.87
C ARG A 258 9.29 1.69 6.85
N ARG A 259 8.65 0.62 7.34
CA ARG A 259 9.31 -0.33 8.23
C ARG A 259 10.48 -0.98 7.49
N ARG A 260 11.61 -1.15 8.18
CA ARG A 260 12.83 -1.75 7.60
C ARG A 260 12.57 -3.16 7.07
N SER A 261 11.73 -3.95 7.75
CA SER A 261 11.25 -5.27 7.28
C SER A 261 10.62 -5.17 5.90
N ASN A 262 9.62 -4.31 5.77
CA ASN A 262 8.84 -4.15 4.55
C ASN A 262 9.74 -3.66 3.40
N HIS A 263 10.63 -2.69 3.68
CA HIS A 263 11.59 -2.22 2.67
C HIS A 263 12.58 -3.31 2.23
N THR A 264 13.05 -4.15 3.15
CA THR A 264 13.96 -5.26 2.82
C THR A 264 13.26 -6.28 1.91
N VAL A 265 12.05 -6.71 2.30
CA VAL A 265 11.27 -7.69 1.51
C VAL A 265 10.90 -7.13 0.14
N ARG A 266 10.54 -5.83 0.04
CA ARG A 266 10.31 -5.20 -1.26
C ARG A 266 11.56 -5.15 -2.14
N SER A 267 12.72 -4.89 -1.53
CA SER A 267 13.99 -4.90 -2.26
C SER A 267 14.30 -6.30 -2.79
N GLU A 268 14.13 -7.33 -1.96
CA GLU A 268 14.29 -8.74 -2.35
C GLU A 268 13.31 -9.14 -3.47
N LEU A 269 12.05 -8.71 -3.40
CA LEU A 269 11.06 -8.96 -4.47
C LEU A 269 11.43 -8.26 -5.79
N VAL A 270 11.92 -7.02 -5.72
CA VAL A 270 12.37 -6.24 -6.88
C VAL A 270 13.64 -6.84 -7.48
N GLU A 271 14.53 -7.37 -6.65
CA GLU A 271 15.76 -8.07 -7.08
C GLU A 271 15.44 -9.41 -7.73
N ALA A 272 14.48 -10.17 -7.18
CA ALA A 272 14.04 -11.43 -7.76
C ALA A 272 13.40 -11.24 -9.15
N ARG A 273 12.84 -10.06 -9.45
CA ARG A 273 12.19 -9.72 -10.74
C ARG A 273 11.03 -10.65 -11.14
N ARG A 274 10.32 -11.16 -10.14
CA ARG A 274 9.24 -12.13 -10.35
C ARG A 274 7.86 -11.53 -10.34
N ILE A 275 7.72 -10.28 -9.93
CA ILE A 275 6.42 -9.60 -9.93
C ILE A 275 5.91 -9.59 -11.37
N LYS A 276 4.69 -10.09 -11.57
CA LYS A 276 3.98 -10.12 -12.84
C LYS A 276 2.87 -9.07 -12.84
N HIS A 277 2.08 -9.04 -11.77
CA HIS A 277 0.99 -8.09 -11.59
C HIS A 277 0.89 -7.60 -10.14
N ILE A 278 0.45 -6.35 -9.99
CA ILE A 278 -0.03 -5.78 -8.72
C ILE A 278 -1.43 -5.21 -8.97
N THR A 279 -2.44 -5.76 -8.30
CA THR A 279 -3.83 -5.37 -8.48
C THR A 279 -4.41 -4.89 -7.15
N GLU A 280 -4.92 -3.67 -7.10
CA GLU A 280 -5.71 -3.19 -5.96
C GLU A 280 -7.02 -3.98 -5.86
N LEU A 281 -7.45 -4.33 -4.64
CA LEU A 281 -8.74 -4.96 -4.34
C LEU A 281 -9.72 -3.90 -3.80
N PRO A 282 -11.01 -3.89 -4.18
CA PRO A 282 -11.99 -2.95 -3.69
C PRO A 282 -12.62 -3.64 -2.50
N LEU A 283 -12.11 -3.37 -1.32
CA LEU A 283 -12.76 -3.92 -0.14
C LEU A 283 -14.15 -3.27 0.02
N ALA A 284 -15.09 -4.10 0.45
CA ALA A 284 -16.52 -3.86 0.48
C ALA A 284 -16.94 -2.69 1.42
N PRO A 285 -18.24 -2.36 1.49
CA PRO A 285 -18.80 -1.02 1.36
C PRO A 285 -18.40 0.00 2.44
N ALA A 286 -18.66 1.27 2.13
CA ALA A 286 -18.28 2.55 2.77
C ALA A 286 -18.27 2.70 4.31
N ASN A 287 -18.68 1.70 5.11
CA ASN A 287 -18.82 1.79 6.56
C ASN A 287 -17.67 1.20 7.39
N ARG A 288 -16.68 0.51 6.78
CA ARG A 288 -15.44 0.12 7.49
C ARG A 288 -14.27 0.83 6.84
N GLN A 289 -13.37 1.38 7.67
CA GLN A 289 -12.16 2.05 7.22
C GLN A 289 -11.38 1.07 6.32
N PRO A 290 -11.23 1.34 5.01
CA PRO A 290 -10.72 0.33 4.09
C PRO A 290 -9.22 0.17 4.35
N ASP A 291 -8.83 -0.94 4.97
CA ASP A 291 -7.45 -1.42 4.92
C ASP A 291 -7.21 -1.88 3.48
N SER A 292 -6.77 -1.00 2.59
CA SER A 292 -6.51 -1.32 1.18
C SER A 292 -5.66 -2.59 1.06
N ARG A 293 -6.20 -3.58 0.33
CA ARG A 293 -5.54 -4.84 0.01
C ARG A 293 -5.15 -4.88 -1.45
N PHE A 294 -4.09 -5.63 -1.71
CA PHE A 294 -3.51 -5.78 -3.03
C PHE A 294 -3.23 -7.25 -3.29
N ILE A 295 -3.36 -7.66 -4.54
CA ILE A 295 -2.93 -8.96 -5.02
C ILE A 295 -1.63 -8.78 -5.77
N LEU A 296 -0.64 -9.58 -5.40
CA LEU A 296 0.62 -9.70 -6.12
C LEU A 296 0.62 -11.07 -6.78
N ASP A 297 0.73 -11.08 -8.10
CA ASP A 297 1.04 -12.28 -8.85
C ASP A 297 2.55 -12.31 -9.08
N LEU A 298 3.19 -13.40 -8.67
CA LEU A 298 4.59 -13.72 -8.89
C LEU A 298 4.69 -14.83 -9.95
N ASP A 299 5.58 -14.64 -10.92
CA ASP A 299 5.89 -15.63 -11.94
C ASP A 299 6.95 -16.63 -11.44
N THR A 300 7.19 -17.65 -12.24
CA THR A 300 8.29 -18.61 -12.03
C THR A 300 9.66 -17.94 -12.17
N ASP A 301 10.70 -18.55 -11.58
CA ASP A 301 12.08 -18.03 -11.64
C ASP A 301 12.69 -18.05 -13.05
N ASP A 302 12.14 -18.87 -13.96
CA ASP A 302 12.71 -19.13 -15.29
C ASP A 302 12.69 -17.90 -16.21
N HIS A 303 11.82 -16.93 -15.94
CA HIS A 303 11.61 -15.77 -16.80
C HIS A 303 11.57 -14.48 -15.98
N PRO A 304 12.75 -13.92 -15.62
CA PRO A 304 12.80 -12.66 -14.90
C PRO A 304 12.14 -11.57 -15.74
N ASN A 305 11.14 -10.91 -15.17
CA ASN A 305 10.40 -9.88 -15.86
C ASN A 305 11.26 -8.61 -15.98
N ALA A 306 11.25 -7.96 -17.14
CA ALA A 306 11.82 -6.62 -17.29
C ALA A 306 10.92 -5.53 -16.66
N SER A 307 9.62 -5.83 -16.56
CA SER A 307 8.57 -4.93 -16.09
C SER A 307 7.35 -5.73 -15.66
N PHE A 308 6.47 -5.14 -14.86
CA PHE A 308 5.22 -5.75 -14.41
C PHE A 308 4.05 -4.80 -14.59
N VAL A 309 2.82 -5.31 -14.45
CA VAL A 309 1.61 -4.51 -14.67
C VAL A 309 0.96 -4.15 -13.34
N VAL A 310 0.69 -2.86 -13.15
CA VAL A 310 -0.04 -2.31 -12.01
C VAL A 310 -1.47 -1.98 -12.42
N ARG A 311 -2.46 -2.34 -11.59
CA ARG A 311 -3.89 -2.17 -11.90
C ARG A 311 -4.70 -1.62 -10.73
N ARG A 312 -5.68 -0.76 -11.05
CA ARG A 312 -6.69 -0.26 -10.10
C ARG A 312 -7.96 -1.11 -10.12
N SER A 313 -8.61 -1.17 -8.97
CA SER A 313 -9.73 -2.06 -8.69
C SER A 313 -11.11 -1.62 -9.18
N ASP A 314 -11.26 -0.38 -9.63
CA ASP A 314 -12.54 0.15 -10.12
C ASP A 314 -13.06 -0.56 -11.39
N LEU A 315 -12.30 -1.52 -11.94
CA LEU A 315 -12.59 -2.26 -13.17
C LEU A 315 -12.83 -3.77 -12.99
N LEU A 316 -13.06 -4.26 -11.77
CA LEU A 316 -13.20 -5.71 -11.49
C LEU A 316 -14.47 -6.40 -12.01
N SER A 317 -15.38 -5.67 -12.62
CA SER A 317 -16.37 -6.31 -13.50
C SER A 317 -15.70 -7.13 -14.60
N THR A 318 -14.42 -6.87 -14.88
CA THR A 318 -13.56 -7.60 -15.83
C THR A 318 -12.31 -8.21 -15.17
N TRP A 319 -12.46 -8.82 -13.99
CA TRP A 319 -11.40 -9.63 -13.36
C TRP A 319 -11.14 -10.91 -14.18
N PRO A 320 -10.01 -11.06 -14.88
CA PRO A 320 -9.99 -10.91 -16.34
C PRO A 320 -10.03 -12.23 -17.09
N GLU A 321 -10.52 -12.20 -18.32
CA GLU A 321 -9.86 -12.92 -19.41
C GLU A 321 -8.42 -12.41 -19.45
N TRP A 322 -7.46 -13.25 -19.06
CA TRP A 322 -6.02 -13.01 -18.91
C TRP A 322 -5.30 -12.63 -20.21
N THR A 323 -5.92 -11.81 -21.05
CA THR A 323 -5.37 -11.45 -22.34
C THR A 323 -4.31 -10.35 -22.18
N PRO A 324 -3.10 -10.54 -22.73
CA PRO A 324 -2.03 -9.53 -22.73
C PRO A 324 -2.37 -8.29 -23.57
N THR A 325 -3.55 -8.24 -24.18
CA THR A 325 -4.04 -7.20 -25.09
C THR A 325 -4.90 -6.11 -24.43
N ILE A 326 -4.82 -5.93 -23.10
CA ILE A 326 -5.48 -4.80 -22.45
C ILE A 326 -4.85 -3.50 -22.98
N ARG A 327 -5.57 -2.83 -23.88
CA ARG A 327 -5.26 -1.45 -24.32
C ARG A 327 -5.08 -0.60 -23.07
N GLU A 328 -3.90 -0.01 -22.89
CA GLU A 328 -3.55 0.91 -21.81
C GLU A 328 -4.71 1.89 -21.54
N ARG A 329 -5.54 1.62 -20.53
CA ARG A 329 -6.58 2.56 -20.09
C ARG A 329 -5.92 3.52 -19.11
N ARG A 330 -5.80 4.79 -19.53
CA ARG A 330 -5.09 5.85 -18.78
C ARG A 330 -5.49 5.85 -17.31
N GLY A 331 -4.51 5.57 -16.44
CA GLY A 331 -4.66 5.69 -15.00
C GLY A 331 -5.35 4.54 -14.27
N ALA A 332 -5.73 3.48 -14.99
CA ALA A 332 -6.30 2.28 -14.40
C ALA A 332 -5.36 1.06 -14.57
N VAL A 333 -4.56 1.04 -15.64
CA VAL A 333 -3.57 -0.01 -15.90
C VAL A 333 -2.29 0.64 -16.42
N GLN A 334 -1.14 0.27 -15.87
CA GLN A 334 0.17 0.74 -16.32
C GLN A 334 1.23 -0.35 -16.23
N GLN A 335 2.09 -0.44 -17.24
CA GLN A 335 3.31 -1.24 -17.20
C GLN A 335 4.42 -0.43 -16.52
N VAL A 336 5.09 -1.03 -15.53
CA VAL A 336 6.08 -0.38 -14.66
C VAL A 336 7.38 -1.19 -14.72
N SER A 337 8.51 -0.51 -14.92
CA SER A 337 9.82 -1.16 -14.90
C SER A 337 10.38 -1.26 -13.46
N TYR A 338 11.25 -2.23 -13.22
CA TYR A 338 11.92 -2.35 -11.91
C TYR A 338 12.82 -1.16 -11.58
N ASP A 339 13.34 -0.45 -12.59
CA ASP A 339 14.15 0.76 -12.38
C ASP A 339 13.29 1.96 -11.96
N GLU A 340 12.05 2.06 -12.48
CA GLU A 340 11.06 3.03 -11.98
C GLU A 340 10.72 2.76 -10.50
N VAL A 341 10.58 1.50 -10.10
CA VAL A 341 10.35 1.12 -8.70
C VAL A 341 11.54 1.52 -7.81
N ARG A 342 12.78 1.29 -8.27
CA ARG A 342 13.98 1.73 -7.54
C ARG A 342 14.04 3.24 -7.41
N ALA A 343 13.73 3.97 -8.49
CA ALA A 343 13.60 5.43 -8.47
C ALA A 343 12.47 5.91 -7.55
N ALA A 344 11.46 5.07 -7.28
CA ALA A 344 10.39 5.30 -6.31
C ALA A 344 10.71 4.74 -4.90
N ASN A 345 11.99 4.57 -4.55
CA ASN A 345 12.47 4.06 -3.26
C ASN A 345 11.92 2.67 -2.89
N GLY A 346 11.77 1.81 -3.90
CA GLY A 346 11.27 0.46 -3.72
C GLY A 346 9.79 0.40 -3.33
N SER A 347 9.01 1.46 -3.54
CA SER A 347 7.57 1.46 -3.26
C SER A 347 6.82 0.78 -4.39
N LEU A 348 5.93 -0.15 -4.03
CA LEU A 348 5.13 -0.96 -4.96
C LEU A 348 3.65 -0.55 -4.96
N ALA A 349 3.28 0.51 -4.24
CA ALA A 349 1.88 0.93 -4.14
C ALA A 349 1.33 1.42 -5.49
N PRO A 350 0.20 0.87 -5.97
CA PRO A 350 -0.37 1.23 -7.26
C PRO A 350 -0.61 2.73 -7.45
N VAL A 351 -1.03 3.45 -6.40
CA VAL A 351 -1.26 4.91 -6.44
C VAL A 351 -0.07 5.70 -6.96
N ARG A 352 1.17 5.22 -6.73
CA ARG A 352 2.39 5.89 -7.20
C ARG A 352 2.60 5.79 -8.70
N PHE A 353 2.10 4.72 -9.30
CA PHE A 353 2.26 4.48 -10.73
C PHE A 353 1.00 4.91 -11.49
N LEU A 354 -0.17 4.78 -10.88
CA LEU A 354 -1.45 4.99 -11.53
C LEU A 354 -2.01 6.42 -11.44
N SER A 355 -1.38 7.45 -10.83
CA SER A 355 -2.03 8.73 -10.38
C SER A 355 -2.40 9.76 -11.46
N THR A 356 -3.57 10.45 -11.40
CA THR A 356 -4.28 11.28 -12.43
C THR A 356 -3.67 12.63 -12.79
N GLY A 357 -2.37 12.77 -12.62
CA GLY A 357 -1.69 14.04 -12.84
C GLY A 357 -1.25 14.27 -14.30
N PRO A 358 -0.84 15.50 -14.65
CA PRO A 358 -0.19 15.85 -15.92
C PRO A 358 1.15 15.12 -16.17
N LEU A 359 1.55 14.21 -15.27
CA LEU A 359 2.68 13.30 -15.41
C LEU A 359 2.25 11.84 -15.72
N ARG A 360 0.97 11.55 -15.99
CA ARG A 360 0.43 10.18 -16.17
C ARG A 360 0.96 9.44 -17.39
N GLY A 361 1.40 8.19 -17.16
CA GLY A 361 0.57 6.99 -17.43
C GLY A 361 0.01 6.73 -18.84
N GLY A 362 0.43 7.48 -19.84
CA GLY A 362 0.82 6.90 -21.13
C GLY A 362 2.33 6.85 -21.08
N SER A 363 2.92 5.73 -21.49
CA SER A 363 4.37 5.55 -21.60
C SER A 363 5.08 6.89 -21.80
N ILE A 364 5.87 7.26 -20.81
CA ILE A 364 6.89 8.30 -20.93
C ILE A 364 7.58 8.11 -22.29
N ALA A 365 7.86 6.87 -22.71
CA ALA A 365 8.39 6.53 -24.03
C ALA A 365 7.43 6.72 -25.25
N LYS A 366 6.10 6.77 -25.12
CA LYS A 366 5.17 7.07 -26.25
C LYS A 366 4.95 8.57 -26.49
N ILE A 367 5.08 9.39 -25.46
CA ILE A 367 5.12 10.86 -25.64
C ILE A 367 6.54 11.29 -26.03
N ILE A 368 7.57 10.57 -25.55
CA ILE A 368 9.00 10.80 -25.87
C ILE A 368 9.43 10.24 -27.24
N SER A 369 8.72 9.26 -27.83
CA SER A 369 9.08 8.73 -29.15
C SER A 369 8.71 9.63 -30.33
N ARG A 370 8.03 10.77 -30.08
CA ARG A 370 7.80 11.80 -31.10
C ARG A 370 8.77 12.97 -30.91
N GLY A 371 10.05 12.67 -31.15
CA GLY A 371 11.06 13.68 -31.51
C GLY A 371 11.92 14.18 -30.35
N ARG A 372 13.08 13.52 -30.18
CA ARG A 372 14.21 13.86 -29.27
C ARG A 372 13.89 13.73 -27.78
N GLU A 373 14.67 12.91 -27.08
CA GLU A 373 14.70 12.88 -25.62
C GLU A 373 15.08 14.27 -25.08
N PRO A 374 14.19 15.01 -24.40
CA PRO A 374 14.61 16.15 -23.62
C PRO A 374 15.15 15.62 -22.30
N GLU A 375 16.41 15.95 -22.02
CA GLU A 375 17.03 15.77 -20.72
C GLU A 375 16.13 16.41 -19.65
N ARG A 376 15.52 15.58 -18.80
CA ARG A 376 14.51 16.05 -17.83
C ARG A 376 15.16 16.88 -16.74
N VAL A 377 15.02 18.20 -16.82
CA VAL A 377 15.45 19.12 -15.77
C VAL A 377 14.57 18.93 -14.53
N ARG A 378 15.19 18.50 -13.43
CA ARG A 378 14.57 18.33 -12.11
C ARG A 378 14.51 19.67 -11.38
N LEU A 379 13.62 19.76 -10.39
CA LEU A 379 13.55 20.93 -9.51
C LEU A 379 14.91 21.20 -8.84
N SER A 380 15.55 20.13 -8.33
CA SER A 380 16.87 20.19 -7.68
C SER A 380 18.00 20.58 -8.62
N ASP A 381 17.82 20.51 -9.95
CA ASP A 381 18.83 20.98 -10.90
C ASP A 381 18.85 22.52 -10.95
N VAL A 382 17.69 23.16 -10.82
CA VAL A 382 17.48 24.61 -11.00
C VAL A 382 17.40 25.37 -9.68
N PHE A 383 16.88 24.75 -8.63
CA PHE A 383 16.67 25.36 -7.31
C PHE A 383 17.39 24.55 -6.22
N ASP A 384 17.84 25.25 -5.19
CA ASP A 384 18.25 24.64 -3.93
C ASP A 384 17.00 24.29 -3.11
N VAL A 385 16.86 23.02 -2.75
CA VAL A 385 15.79 22.53 -1.89
C VAL A 385 16.33 22.43 -0.46
N ILE A 386 16.09 23.46 0.34
CA ILE A 386 16.66 23.59 1.68
C ILE A 386 15.64 23.08 2.70
N ARG A 387 16.10 22.13 3.54
CA ARG A 387 15.31 21.59 4.65
C ARG A 387 15.63 22.33 5.96
N PRO A 388 14.68 23.07 6.54
CA PRO A 388 14.87 23.72 7.83
C PRO A 388 15.17 22.70 8.94
N LYS A 389 16.08 23.06 9.84
CA LYS A 389 16.43 22.24 11.00
C LYS A 389 15.47 22.54 12.16
N THR A 390 15.35 21.60 13.09
CA THR A 390 14.50 21.80 14.26
C THR A 390 15.11 22.84 15.20
N THR A 391 14.41 23.95 15.43
CA THR A 391 14.78 24.95 16.43
C THR A 391 13.91 24.80 17.67
N ARG A 392 14.55 24.68 18.84
CA ARG A 392 13.87 24.81 20.14
C ARG A 392 14.11 26.23 20.65
N GLY A 393 13.05 26.92 21.05
CA GLY A 393 13.19 28.23 21.69
C GLY A 393 13.86 28.07 23.05
N GLU A 394 14.74 29.01 23.38
CA GLU A 394 15.39 29.09 24.69
C GLU A 394 14.85 30.26 25.50
N GLN A 395 14.82 30.14 26.83
CA GLN A 395 14.33 31.21 27.72
C GLN A 395 15.24 32.45 27.74
N TRP A 396 16.53 32.29 27.42
CA TRP A 396 17.55 33.35 27.46
C TRP A 396 18.32 33.46 26.13
N GLY A 397 17.60 33.51 25.01
CA GLY A 397 18.20 33.84 23.72
C GLY A 397 18.26 35.35 23.50
N GLU A 398 19.40 35.84 23.03
CA GLU A 398 19.63 37.25 22.72
C GLU A 398 18.95 37.67 21.41
N GLU A 399 18.89 36.75 20.44
CA GLU A 399 18.30 37.00 19.13
C GLU A 399 16.84 36.54 19.08
N ARG A 400 15.95 37.42 18.61
CA ARG A 400 14.52 37.12 18.42
C ARG A 400 14.24 36.81 16.97
N VAL A 401 13.81 35.58 16.72
CA VAL A 401 13.46 35.06 15.40
C VAL A 401 11.96 34.79 15.33
N THR A 402 11.36 35.02 14.16
CA THR A 402 9.98 34.65 13.90
C THR A 402 9.91 33.50 12.89
N GLU A 403 9.23 32.42 13.25
CA GLU A 403 9.06 31.25 12.38
C GLU A 403 7.75 31.33 11.60
N VAL A 404 7.84 31.09 10.30
CA VAL A 404 6.73 30.82 9.39
C VAL A 404 6.37 29.34 9.47
N THR A 405 5.11 29.07 9.71
CA THR A 405 4.53 27.73 9.80
C THR A 405 3.54 27.46 8.65
N PRO A 406 3.15 26.20 8.39
CA PRO A 406 2.16 25.90 7.36
C PRO A 406 0.80 26.60 7.53
N SER A 407 0.41 26.94 8.77
CA SER A 407 -0.82 27.68 9.06
C SER A 407 -0.74 29.15 8.68
N ASP A 408 0.47 29.72 8.58
CA ASP A 408 0.68 31.10 8.20
C ASP A 408 0.61 31.31 6.67
N ILE A 409 0.50 30.22 5.90
CA ILE A 409 0.38 30.23 4.45
C ILE A 409 -1.10 30.11 4.07
N SER A 410 -1.61 31.11 3.34
CA SER A 410 -2.97 31.09 2.81
C SER A 410 -3.13 30.08 1.66
N ASP A 411 -4.37 29.72 1.32
CA ASP A 411 -4.62 28.83 0.19
C ASP A 411 -4.26 29.48 -1.18
N TYR A 412 -4.07 30.80 -1.22
CA TYR A 412 -3.59 31.54 -2.40
C TYR A 412 -2.07 31.75 -2.41
N GLY A 413 -1.38 31.26 -1.38
CA GLY A 413 0.07 31.28 -1.28
C GLY A 413 0.67 32.59 -0.78
N GLU A 414 -0.12 33.36 -0.04
CA GLU A 414 0.40 34.49 0.72
C GLU A 414 0.87 34.06 2.10
N ILE A 415 1.89 34.74 2.60
CA ILE A 415 2.25 34.66 4.02
C ILE A 415 1.41 35.69 4.76
N LEU A 416 0.54 35.22 5.65
CA LEU A 416 -0.38 36.06 6.45
C LEU A 416 0.33 36.67 7.67
N GLY A 417 1.47 36.11 8.07
CA GLY A 417 2.28 36.59 9.18
C GLY A 417 3.24 35.52 9.69
N THR A 418 3.64 35.65 10.94
CA THR A 418 4.44 34.64 11.66
C THR A 418 3.77 34.32 12.98
N SER A 419 3.34 33.07 13.16
CA SER A 419 2.62 32.65 14.37
C SER A 419 3.52 32.31 15.55
N ARG A 420 4.82 32.04 15.30
CA ARG A 420 5.73 31.56 16.34
C ARG A 420 6.95 32.48 16.47
N LYS A 421 7.16 33.02 17.68
CA LYS A 421 8.36 33.77 18.03
C LYS A 421 9.26 32.90 18.92
N ILE A 422 10.55 32.85 18.62
CA ILE A 422 11.53 32.10 19.40
C ILE A 422 12.74 32.97 19.70
N SER A 423 13.33 32.79 20.87
CA SER A 423 14.62 33.38 21.23
C SER A 423 15.72 32.34 21.06
N VAL A 424 16.82 32.73 20.41
CA VAL A 424 17.93 31.85 20.03
C VAL A 424 19.26 32.50 20.45
N ARG A 425 20.26 31.69 20.83
CA ARG A 425 21.63 32.18 21.10
C ARG A 425 22.38 32.45 19.79
N GLU A 426 23.30 33.41 19.80
CA GLU A 426 24.10 33.80 18.63
C GLU A 426 24.80 32.61 17.93
N GLY A 427 25.41 31.69 18.70
CA GLY A 427 26.07 30.51 18.12
C GLY A 427 25.13 29.52 17.41
N ILE A 428 23.85 29.47 17.79
CA ILE A 428 22.82 28.67 17.11
C ILE A 428 22.27 29.47 15.91
N PHE A 429 22.14 30.78 16.06
CA PHE A 429 21.70 31.69 15.01
C PHE A 429 22.52 31.54 13.73
N VAL A 430 23.86 31.58 13.85
CA VAL A 430 24.79 31.39 12.70
C VAL A 430 24.62 30.01 12.05
N ARG A 431 24.40 28.95 12.85
CA ARG A 431 24.26 27.57 12.32
C ARG A 431 22.94 27.31 11.59
N LEU A 432 21.95 28.16 11.83
CA LEU A 432 20.60 28.03 11.29
C LEU A 432 20.29 29.11 10.24
N GLU A 433 21.26 29.92 9.86
CA GLU A 433 21.09 31.01 8.87
C GLU A 433 20.51 30.51 7.53
N GLU A 434 20.76 29.25 7.16
CA GLU A 434 20.21 28.63 5.94
C GLU A 434 18.67 28.61 5.91
N GLN A 435 18.01 28.56 7.08
CA GLN A 435 16.56 28.53 7.19
C GLN A 435 15.90 29.92 7.21
N LYS A 436 16.72 30.98 7.19
CA LYS A 436 16.26 32.36 7.02
C LYS A 436 15.68 32.52 5.62
N LEU A 437 14.45 33.00 5.56
CA LEU A 437 13.73 33.29 4.33
C LEU A 437 14.27 34.55 3.67
N ARG A 438 14.38 34.50 2.35
CA ARG A 438 14.86 35.57 1.49
C ARG A 438 13.79 35.95 0.49
N VAL A 439 13.91 37.14 -0.05
CA VAL A 439 13.05 37.62 -1.15
C VAL A 439 13.10 36.61 -2.31
N ASN A 440 11.93 36.29 -2.86
CA ASN A 440 11.70 35.31 -3.93
C ASN A 440 11.97 33.84 -3.54
N ASP A 441 12.18 33.54 -2.27
CA ASP A 441 12.06 32.15 -1.83
C ASP A 441 10.61 31.68 -1.97
N ILE A 442 10.46 30.39 -2.24
CA ILE A 442 9.18 29.70 -2.19
C ILE A 442 9.21 28.75 -1.00
N VAL A 443 8.15 28.71 -0.21
CA VAL A 443 8.00 27.76 0.89
C VAL A 443 6.91 26.74 0.57
N LEU A 444 7.19 25.45 0.80
CA LEU A 444 6.26 24.34 0.57
C LEU A 444 6.01 23.58 1.87
N ALA A 445 4.74 23.35 2.22
CA ALA A 445 4.36 22.59 3.39
C ALA A 445 4.56 21.08 3.18
N LEU A 446 5.55 20.51 3.86
CA LEU A 446 5.82 19.08 3.89
C LEU A 446 4.88 18.32 4.82
N LYS A 447 4.45 18.95 5.91
CA LYS A 447 3.66 18.34 6.99
C LYS A 447 2.47 19.22 7.34
N GLY A 448 1.36 18.59 7.74
CA GLY A 448 0.13 19.29 8.12
C GLY A 448 -0.75 19.56 6.89
N PRO A 449 -1.08 20.82 6.53
CA PRO A 449 -1.78 21.15 5.29
C PRO A 449 -0.84 20.97 4.09
N VAL A 450 -0.59 19.70 3.76
CA VAL A 450 0.36 19.28 2.74
C VAL A 450 0.03 19.88 1.37
N GLY A 451 1.07 20.38 0.69
CA GLY A 451 0.93 20.99 -0.63
C GLY A 451 0.54 22.46 -0.61
N ARG A 452 0.42 23.10 0.56
CA ARG A 452 0.38 24.58 0.65
C ARG A 452 1.73 25.17 0.23
N VAL A 453 1.67 26.19 -0.60
CA VAL A 453 2.83 26.84 -1.22
C VAL A 453 2.74 28.33 -0.93
N GLY A 454 3.79 28.93 -0.41
CA GLY A 454 3.89 30.37 -0.20
C GLY A 454 5.04 30.99 -0.99
N HIS A 455 4.89 32.24 -1.42
CA HIS A 455 5.96 33.02 -2.05
C HIS A 455 6.37 34.19 -1.17
N ILE A 456 7.68 34.40 -0.96
CA ILE A 456 8.19 35.50 -0.14
C ILE A 456 8.34 36.77 -0.99
N PRO A 457 7.49 37.80 -0.80
CA PRO A 457 7.49 38.97 -1.65
C PRO A 457 8.64 39.93 -1.31
N MET A 458 9.00 40.78 -2.27
CA MET A 458 10.08 41.77 -2.12
C MET A 458 9.84 42.80 -1.01
N ARG A 459 8.57 43.16 -0.72
CA ARG A 459 8.21 44.14 0.33
C ARG A 459 8.15 43.57 1.75
N ALA A 460 7.97 42.25 1.93
CA ALA A 460 7.91 41.66 3.27
C ALA A 460 9.25 41.74 4.02
N ALA A 461 10.36 41.97 3.31
CA ALA A 461 11.69 42.09 3.90
C ALA A 461 12.05 43.51 4.38
N SER A 462 11.23 44.54 4.05
CA SER A 462 11.62 45.93 4.27
C SER A 462 10.94 46.65 5.43
N GLU A 463 9.77 46.21 5.90
CA GLU A 463 8.96 47.05 6.81
C GLU A 463 9.12 46.78 8.31
N GLU A 464 9.64 45.62 8.73
CA GLU A 464 10.09 45.42 10.12
C GLU A 464 11.29 44.47 10.12
N ARG A 465 12.33 44.74 10.94
CA ARG A 465 13.53 43.90 11.12
C ARG A 465 13.19 42.55 11.76
N HIS A 466 12.40 41.72 11.10
CA HIS A 466 12.05 40.39 11.56
C HIS A 466 12.63 39.36 10.60
N ASP A 467 13.65 38.66 11.09
CA ASP A 467 14.26 37.54 10.41
C ASP A 467 13.28 36.37 10.38
N TRP A 468 12.48 36.32 9.31
CA TRP A 468 11.53 35.23 9.10
C TRP A 468 12.29 33.95 8.78
N TRP A 469 12.01 32.91 9.55
CA TRP A 469 12.61 31.59 9.39
C TRP A 469 11.55 30.58 8.99
N ALA A 470 11.89 29.64 8.12
CA ALA A 470 10.98 28.52 7.85
C ALA A 470 11.01 27.54 9.03
N SER A 471 9.83 27.11 9.48
CA SER A 471 9.73 26.00 10.44
C SER A 471 10.10 24.65 9.80
N GLN A 472 10.41 23.65 10.62
CA GLN A 472 10.75 22.27 10.19
C GLN A 472 9.65 21.53 9.41
N SER A 473 8.43 22.07 9.37
CA SER A 473 7.30 21.52 8.62
C SER A 473 7.23 22.06 7.19
N LEU A 474 8.10 23.01 6.84
CA LEU A 474 8.23 23.61 5.52
C LEU A 474 9.53 23.14 4.85
N VAL A 475 9.62 23.37 3.55
CA VAL A 475 10.84 23.34 2.74
C VAL A 475 10.98 24.68 2.04
N ILE A 476 12.21 25.18 1.95
CA ILE A 476 12.53 26.40 1.20
C ILE A 476 13.05 25.96 -0.17
N ILE A 477 12.44 26.47 -1.23
CA ILE A 477 12.89 26.31 -2.60
C ILE A 477 13.47 27.66 -3.03
N ARG A 478 14.80 27.70 -3.18
CA ARG A 478 15.56 28.92 -3.43
C ARG A 478 16.25 28.85 -4.78
N ALA A 479 16.20 29.92 -5.56
CA ALA A 479 16.90 29.95 -6.85
C ALA A 479 18.42 29.87 -6.64
N LYS A 480 19.09 29.00 -7.38
CA LYS A 480 20.56 28.88 -7.36
C LYS A 480 21.21 30.16 -7.85
N ARG A 481 22.25 30.64 -7.15
CA ARG A 481 23.06 31.79 -7.59
C ARG A 481 23.87 31.40 -8.80
N ARG A 482 23.72 32.13 -9.91
CA ARG A 482 24.52 31.92 -11.12
C ARG A 482 25.90 32.55 -10.97
N THR A 483 26.94 31.74 -11.18
CA THR A 483 28.30 32.23 -11.39
C THR A 483 28.62 32.31 -12.89
N ALA A 484 29.62 33.13 -13.28
CA ALA A 484 30.00 33.30 -14.69
C ALA A 484 30.44 31.99 -15.37
N ALA A 485 30.87 30.98 -14.60
CA ALA A 485 31.24 29.65 -15.08
C ALA A 485 30.03 28.73 -15.40
N GLU A 486 28.79 29.14 -15.09
CA GLU A 486 27.58 28.33 -15.25
C GLU A 486 26.68 28.80 -16.40
N ALA A 487 27.24 29.57 -17.34
CA ALA A 487 26.58 30.00 -18.56
C ALA A 487 26.20 28.79 -19.43
N GLY A 488 24.98 28.27 -19.24
CA GLY A 488 24.47 27.07 -19.92
C GLY A 488 23.47 26.27 -19.08
N ARG A 489 23.53 26.36 -17.73
CA ARG A 489 22.60 25.63 -16.85
C ARG A 489 21.16 26.12 -16.97
N PRO A 490 20.16 25.22 -16.87
CA PRO A 490 18.76 25.60 -16.91
C PRO A 490 18.40 26.57 -15.77
N SER A 491 17.68 27.64 -16.06
CA SER A 491 17.17 28.59 -15.05
C SER A 491 15.67 28.80 -15.15
N CYS A 492 15.00 28.90 -14.00
CA CYS A 492 13.58 29.18 -13.90
C CYS A 492 13.37 30.42 -13.03
N ASP A 493 12.40 31.26 -13.39
CA ASP A 493 11.97 32.37 -12.54
C ASP A 493 11.16 31.81 -11.36
N PRO A 494 11.50 32.14 -10.10
CA PRO A 494 10.76 31.67 -8.92
C PRO A 494 9.25 31.93 -8.99
N ARG A 495 8.83 33.03 -9.63
CA ARG A 495 7.40 33.37 -9.77
C ARG A 495 6.66 32.40 -10.67
N LEU A 496 7.30 31.96 -11.76
CA LEU A 496 6.74 30.94 -12.66
C LEU A 496 6.62 29.60 -11.94
N LEU A 497 7.65 29.20 -11.19
CA LEU A 497 7.60 27.99 -10.38
C LEU A 497 6.49 28.07 -9.32
N PHE A 498 6.36 29.21 -8.64
CA PHE A 498 5.30 29.41 -7.66
C PHE A 498 3.91 29.22 -8.28
N MET A 499 3.63 29.84 -9.43
CA MET A 499 2.35 29.67 -10.14
C MET A 499 2.09 28.21 -10.52
N TYR A 500 3.13 27.50 -10.98
CA TYR A 500 3.04 26.07 -11.29
C TYR A 500 2.72 25.22 -10.05
N LEU A 501 3.42 25.47 -8.93
CA LEU A 501 3.19 24.80 -7.65
C LEU A 501 1.80 25.11 -7.05
N LEU A 502 1.22 26.27 -7.38
CA LEU A 502 -0.11 26.68 -6.92
C LEU A 502 -1.25 25.93 -7.64
N THR A 503 -0.98 25.28 -8.77
CA THR A 503 -2.02 24.66 -9.59
C THR A 503 -2.78 23.56 -8.82
N PRO A 504 -4.11 23.42 -9.01
CA PRO A 504 -4.90 22.38 -8.36
C PRO A 504 -4.38 20.96 -8.66
N LEU A 505 -3.87 20.76 -9.88
CA LEU A 505 -3.31 19.48 -10.33
C LEU A 505 -2.12 19.06 -9.46
N LEU A 506 -1.15 19.95 -9.26
CA LEU A 506 0.04 19.61 -8.52
C LEU A 506 -0.22 19.53 -7.01
N ARG A 507 -1.14 20.37 -6.49
CA ARG A 507 -1.62 20.25 -5.11
C ARG A 507 -2.32 18.92 -4.82
N ASN A 508 -3.14 18.44 -5.74
CA ASN A 508 -3.76 17.13 -5.60
C ASN A 508 -2.71 16.01 -5.67
N HIS A 509 -1.75 16.09 -6.59
CA HIS A 509 -0.63 15.15 -6.64
C HIS A 509 0.15 15.08 -5.32
N TRP A 510 0.45 16.23 -4.71
CA TRP A 510 1.12 16.27 -3.40
C TRP A 510 0.32 15.58 -2.30
N ARG A 511 -1.01 15.68 -2.32
CA ARG A 511 -1.89 14.97 -1.38
C ARG A 511 -1.90 13.47 -1.64
N ASP A 512 -1.92 13.05 -2.90
CA ASP A 512 -1.95 11.64 -3.30
C ASP A 512 -0.65 10.90 -2.91
N ILE A 513 0.51 11.57 -3.01
CA ILE A 513 1.80 10.97 -2.62
C ILE A 513 2.12 11.16 -1.14
N ALA A 514 1.33 11.95 -0.41
CA ALA A 514 1.54 12.19 1.01
C ALA A 514 1.39 10.88 1.78
N THR A 515 2.40 10.57 2.57
CA THR A 515 2.39 9.37 3.41
C THR A 515 1.84 9.68 4.81
N ASN A 516 1.31 8.67 5.49
CA ASN A 516 0.76 8.72 6.85
C ASN A 516 -0.59 9.48 6.96
N PRO A 517 -1.73 8.77 7.07
CA PRO A 517 -3.06 9.40 7.08
C PRO A 517 -3.32 10.27 8.32
N ARG A 518 -2.64 10.03 9.45
CA ARG A 518 -2.83 10.85 10.67
C ARG A 518 -2.02 12.15 10.65
N SER A 519 -0.93 12.18 9.89
CA SER A 519 -0.06 13.36 9.76
C SER A 519 0.57 13.32 8.36
N PRO A 520 -0.18 13.77 7.33
CA PRO A 520 0.26 13.70 5.95
C PRO A 520 1.64 14.33 5.81
N THR A 521 2.57 13.60 5.17
CA THR A 521 3.94 14.03 4.98
C THR A 521 4.44 13.70 3.57
N ILE A 522 4.94 14.70 2.84
CA ILE A 522 5.64 14.49 1.55
C ILE A 522 7.10 14.12 1.82
N PRO A 523 7.63 13.04 1.22
CA PRO A 523 9.08 12.76 1.24
C PRO A 523 9.86 13.84 0.47
N LEU A 524 10.96 14.34 1.03
CA LEU A 524 11.77 15.41 0.42
C LEU A 524 12.27 15.04 -0.98
N GLU A 525 12.67 13.79 -1.17
CA GLU A 525 13.16 13.28 -2.45
C GLU A 525 12.15 13.44 -3.59
N GLU A 526 10.84 13.36 -3.30
CA GLU A 526 9.78 13.56 -4.31
C GLU A 526 9.77 15.00 -4.82
N ILE A 527 10.07 15.96 -3.96
CA ILE A 527 10.15 17.38 -4.31
C ILE A 527 11.41 17.64 -5.13
N GLU A 528 12.54 17.08 -4.69
CA GLU A 528 13.82 17.22 -5.40
C GLU A 528 13.78 16.61 -6.81
N ARG A 529 13.06 15.49 -6.97
CA ARG A 529 12.89 14.76 -8.25
C ARG A 529 11.76 15.31 -9.12
N LEU A 530 11.00 16.31 -8.67
CA LEU A 530 9.92 16.90 -9.45
C LEU A 530 10.45 17.38 -10.80
N ALA A 531 9.96 16.77 -11.89
CA ALA A 531 10.33 17.16 -13.24
C ALA A 531 9.65 18.48 -13.61
N LEU A 532 10.42 19.44 -14.12
CA LEU A 532 9.88 20.72 -14.56
C LEU A 532 9.49 20.64 -16.05
N PRO A 533 8.31 21.17 -16.45
CA PRO A 533 7.97 21.37 -17.85
C PRO A 533 8.96 22.30 -18.56
N GLU A 534 9.27 22.02 -19.83
CA GLU A 534 10.16 22.83 -20.68
C GLU A 534 9.76 24.32 -20.75
N GLY A 535 8.46 24.59 -20.58
CA GLY A 535 7.90 25.95 -20.50
C GLY A 535 8.38 26.78 -19.32
N LEU A 536 8.88 26.16 -18.24
CA LEU A 536 9.24 26.87 -17.01
C LEU A 536 10.70 27.31 -16.93
N TYR A 537 11.63 26.67 -17.67
CA TYR A 537 13.06 26.93 -17.55
C TYR A 537 13.73 27.33 -18.87
N LYS A 538 14.78 28.15 -18.83
CA LYS A 538 15.60 28.54 -20.01
C LYS A 538 16.87 27.71 -20.02
N ILE A 539 17.19 27.04 -21.14
CA ILE A 539 18.51 26.45 -21.42
C ILE A 539 19.34 27.50 -22.17
N GLY A 540 20.62 27.66 -21.82
CA GLY A 540 21.45 28.79 -22.25
C GLY A 540 21.75 28.91 -23.76
N THR A 541 21.41 27.94 -24.62
CA THR A 541 21.96 27.88 -25.99
C THR A 541 21.09 27.12 -27.00
N LEU A 542 19.77 27.36 -27.07
CA LEU A 542 18.95 26.78 -28.16
C LEU A 542 18.29 27.85 -29.02
N THR A 543 18.87 28.00 -30.21
CA THR A 543 18.42 28.73 -31.40
C THR A 543 17.24 28.02 -32.05
N ASP A 544 16.03 28.14 -31.49
CA ASP A 544 14.81 27.78 -32.21
C ASP A 544 13.81 28.94 -32.12
N THR A 545 13.85 29.81 -33.13
CA THR A 545 13.34 31.18 -33.07
C THR A 545 11.81 31.27 -33.06
N ARG A 546 11.08 30.25 -33.55
CA ARG A 546 9.61 30.26 -33.56
C ARG A 546 8.98 29.73 -32.27
N SER A 547 9.43 28.59 -31.75
CA SER A 547 8.94 28.05 -30.48
C SER A 547 9.39 28.88 -29.27
N GLY A 548 10.59 29.48 -29.36
CA GLY A 548 11.11 30.37 -28.32
C GLY A 548 10.28 31.63 -28.11
N GLU A 549 9.73 32.22 -29.18
CA GLU A 549 8.90 33.43 -29.11
C GLU A 549 7.53 33.14 -28.47
N GLU A 550 6.86 32.05 -28.87
CA GLU A 550 5.58 31.63 -28.27
C GLU A 550 5.74 31.31 -26.78
N MET A 551 6.82 30.60 -26.42
CA MET A 551 7.13 30.27 -25.02
C MET A 551 7.53 31.51 -24.20
N ALA A 552 8.23 32.47 -24.80
CA ALA A 552 8.53 33.74 -24.16
C ALA A 552 7.27 34.59 -23.93
N ALA A 553 6.33 34.59 -24.88
CA ALA A 553 5.04 35.24 -24.74
C ALA A 553 4.20 34.58 -23.63
N ALA A 554 4.14 33.25 -23.59
CA ALA A 554 3.45 32.50 -22.52
C ALA A 554 4.05 32.79 -21.13
N ARG A 555 5.38 32.85 -21.00
CA ARG A 555 6.02 33.23 -19.73
C ARG A 555 5.68 34.64 -19.32
N THR A 556 5.70 35.58 -20.26
CA THR A 556 5.33 36.98 -20.00
C THR A 556 3.88 37.07 -19.53
N ALA A 557 2.97 36.31 -20.13
CA ALA A 557 1.57 36.22 -19.71
C ALA A 557 1.41 35.68 -18.28
N ILE A 558 2.09 34.58 -17.94
CA ILE A 558 2.04 34.01 -16.57
C ILE A 558 2.63 34.99 -15.54
N LEU A 559 3.70 35.71 -15.89
CA LEU A 559 4.27 36.73 -14.99
C LEU A 559 3.30 37.91 -14.79
N ALA A 560 2.61 38.34 -15.85
CA ALA A 560 1.57 39.36 -15.74
C ALA A 560 0.37 38.88 -14.89
N GLU A 561 0.00 37.60 -15.01
CA GLU A 561 -1.03 36.98 -14.17
C GLU A 561 -0.57 36.90 -12.71
N PHE A 562 0.69 36.57 -12.44
CA PHE A 562 1.26 36.61 -11.09
C PHE A 562 1.20 38.02 -10.49
N ASP A 563 1.56 39.05 -11.26
CA ASP A 563 1.48 40.44 -10.79
C ASP A 563 0.03 40.86 -10.54
N THR A 564 -0.90 40.43 -11.39
CA THR A 564 -2.35 40.65 -11.22
C THR A 564 -2.87 39.97 -9.96
N LEU A 565 -2.53 38.69 -9.75
CA LEU A 565 -2.88 37.94 -8.56
C LEU A 565 -2.37 38.65 -7.30
N ARG A 566 -1.11 39.09 -7.30
CA ARG A 566 -0.52 39.83 -6.18
C ARG A 566 -1.28 41.12 -5.90
N ASN A 567 -1.61 41.91 -6.93
CA ASN A 567 -2.32 43.16 -6.76
C ASN A 567 -3.74 42.95 -6.21
N ASN A 568 -4.44 41.93 -6.71
CA ASN A 568 -5.78 41.56 -6.21
C ASN A 568 -5.75 41.15 -4.74
N LEU A 569 -4.73 40.41 -4.32
CA LEU A 569 -4.56 39.98 -2.95
C LEU A 569 -4.23 41.16 -2.01
N LEU A 570 -3.40 42.10 -2.46
CA LEU A 570 -3.14 43.36 -1.72
C LEU A 570 -4.41 44.18 -1.55
N ALA A 571 -5.19 44.37 -2.61
CA ALA A 571 -6.46 45.10 -2.54
C ALA A 571 -7.46 44.44 -1.57
N ARG A 572 -7.48 43.10 -1.51
CA ARG A 572 -8.31 42.36 -0.57
C ARG A 572 -7.87 42.58 0.88
N ARG A 573 -6.56 42.59 1.17
CA ARG A 573 -6.05 42.89 2.51
C ARG A 573 -6.38 44.31 2.96
N GLU A 574 -6.29 45.28 2.06
CA GLU A 574 -6.68 46.66 2.37
C GLU A 574 -8.17 46.75 2.74
N LEU A 575 -9.04 46.02 2.02
CA LEU A 575 -10.46 45.93 2.35
C LEU A 575 -10.71 45.24 3.70
N ASP A 576 -10.03 44.12 3.97
CA ASP A 576 -10.16 43.40 5.23
C ASP A 576 -9.71 44.29 6.41
N GLN A 577 -8.61 45.03 6.27
CA GLN A 577 -8.15 45.99 7.28
C GLN A 577 -9.15 47.13 7.50
N GLN A 578 -9.72 47.68 6.42
CA GLN A 578 -10.76 48.71 6.52
C GLN A 578 -12.01 48.21 7.25
N LEU A 579 -12.38 46.95 7.01
CA LEU A 579 -13.51 46.30 7.68
C LEU A 579 -13.20 46.11 9.17
N ASP A 580 -12.02 45.61 9.53
CA ASP A 580 -11.60 45.42 10.91
C ASP A 580 -11.53 46.75 11.68
N ASP A 581 -10.97 47.80 11.06
CA ASP A 581 -10.95 49.15 11.62
C ASP A 581 -12.37 49.71 11.80
N GLY A 582 -13.26 49.43 10.85
CA GLY A 582 -14.68 49.77 10.92
C GLY A 582 -15.39 49.07 12.07
N LEU A 583 -15.20 47.76 12.20
CA LEU A 583 -15.74 46.95 13.29
C LEU A 583 -15.20 47.40 14.65
N ALA A 584 -13.90 47.65 14.77
CA ALA A 584 -13.29 48.17 15.99
C ALA A 584 -13.88 49.52 16.41
N LYS A 585 -14.19 50.41 15.46
CA LYS A 585 -14.89 51.68 15.74
C LYS A 585 -16.32 51.44 16.23
N VAL A 586 -17.07 50.52 15.62
CA VAL A 586 -18.44 50.16 16.07
C VAL A 586 -18.42 49.56 17.47
N CYS A 587 -17.47 48.66 17.76
CA CYS A 587 -17.30 48.07 19.09
C CYS A 587 -16.96 49.11 20.15
N LYS A 588 -16.10 50.10 19.85
CA LYS A 588 -15.81 51.21 20.77
C LYS A 588 -17.06 52.05 21.06
N LEU A 589 -17.82 52.42 20.03
CA LEU A 589 -19.06 53.20 20.18
C LEU A 589 -20.18 52.49 20.96
N THR A 590 -20.15 51.16 21.01
CA THR A 590 -21.11 50.35 21.77
C THR A 590 -20.63 50.01 23.18
N SER A 591 -19.35 50.22 23.48
CA SER A 591 -18.76 50.03 24.82
C SER A 591 -18.83 51.28 25.69
N ASP A 592 -18.97 52.46 25.07
CA ASP A 592 -19.10 53.77 25.73
C ASP A 592 -20.57 54.17 26.01
N LYS A 593 -21.52 53.27 25.77
CA LYS A 593 -22.94 53.38 26.17
C LYS A 593 -23.24 52.32 27.22
#